data_AF-A0A428XBN6-F1
#
_entry.id   AF-A0A428XBN6-F1
#
_cell.length_a   1.000
_cell.length_b   1.000
_cell.length_c   1.000
_cell.angle_alpha   90.00
_cell.angle_beta   90.00
_cell.angle_gamma   90.00
#
_symmetry.space_group_name_H-M   'P 1'
#
loop_
_entity.id
_entity.type
_entity.pdbx_description
1 polymer ?
#
loop_
_entity_poly.entity_id
_entity_poly.type
_entity_poly.pdbx_seq_one_letter_code
_entity_poly.pdbx_strand_id
1 'polypeptide(L)'
;MVVERGERLMSDQLGPFQGVWDAWVEVQDEMALKPISHFERAVQIQFDEFRGHLAAGDREAAAREMVDVISIALNALRKLGFSPEEISEVARSRAAQRMVGRGQEILDKYEKIYRI
;
A
#
# COMPACT_ATOMS: atom_id res chain seq x y z
N MET A 1 21.65 -18.12 -24.71
CA MET A 1 20.76 -19.16 -24.16
C MET A 1 20.06 -18.55 -22.97
N VAL A 2 18.73 -18.54 -23.01
CA VAL A 2 17.83 -17.68 -22.24
C VAL A 2 17.73 -18.16 -20.79
N VAL A 3 18.32 -17.41 -19.85
CA VAL A 3 18.14 -17.59 -18.41
C VAL A 3 17.95 -16.21 -17.75
N GLU A 4 16.91 -15.47 -18.17
CA GLU A 4 16.55 -14.19 -17.51
C GLU A 4 15.04 -14.04 -17.30
N ARG A 5 14.20 -14.95 -17.83
CA ARG A 5 12.75 -14.88 -17.69
C ARG A 5 12.20 -15.57 -16.44
N GLY A 6 12.99 -16.41 -15.77
CA GLY A 6 12.56 -17.17 -14.59
C GLY A 6 12.60 -16.36 -13.28
N GLU A 7 13.66 -15.57 -13.06
CA GLU A 7 13.85 -14.82 -11.82
C GLU A 7 12.99 -13.54 -11.75
N ARG A 8 12.77 -12.85 -12.89
CA ARG A 8 11.87 -11.68 -12.96
C ARG A 8 10.40 -11.98 -12.67
N LEU A 9 9.96 -13.22 -12.86
CA LEU A 9 8.56 -13.60 -12.62
C LEU A 9 8.27 -13.84 -11.14
N MET A 10 9.28 -14.19 -10.33
CA MET A 10 9.13 -14.28 -8.88
C MET A 10 9.36 -12.94 -8.19
N SER A 11 10.11 -12.01 -8.78
CA SER A 11 10.40 -10.73 -8.15
C SER A 11 9.17 -9.84 -8.07
N ASP A 12 8.36 -9.67 -9.12
CA ASP A 12 7.39 -8.54 -9.17
C ASP A 12 5.96 -8.92 -8.75
N GLN A 13 5.78 -9.66 -7.65
CA GLN A 13 4.45 -10.07 -7.17
C GLN A 13 3.51 -8.89 -6.88
N LEU A 14 4.10 -7.75 -6.47
CA LEU A 14 3.41 -6.50 -6.19
C LEU A 14 3.47 -5.50 -7.37
N GLY A 15 3.99 -5.92 -8.52
CA GLY A 15 4.17 -5.07 -9.70
C GLY A 15 5.02 -3.83 -9.39
N PRO A 16 4.56 -2.61 -9.70
CA PRO A 16 5.35 -1.39 -9.51
C PRO A 16 5.70 -1.10 -8.03
N PHE A 17 5.02 -1.74 -7.08
CA PHE A 17 5.29 -1.57 -5.65
C PHE A 17 6.29 -2.59 -5.09
N GLN A 18 6.84 -3.48 -5.93
CA GLN A 18 7.81 -4.45 -5.46
C GLN A 18 9.06 -3.79 -4.90
N GLY A 19 9.62 -2.80 -5.61
CA GLY A 19 10.79 -2.06 -5.12
C GLY A 19 10.52 -1.32 -3.81
N VAL A 20 9.27 -0.87 -3.59
CA VAL A 20 8.85 -0.27 -2.32
C VAL A 20 8.88 -1.32 -1.21
N TRP A 21 8.36 -2.53 -1.46
CA TRP A 21 8.43 -3.63 -0.49
C TRP A 21 9.88 -4.00 -0.15
N ASP A 22 10.71 -4.22 -1.17
CA ASP A 22 12.09 -4.71 -1.01
C ASP A 22 12.97 -3.72 -0.20
N ALA A 23 12.73 -2.42 -0.34
CA ALA A 23 13.47 -1.38 0.38
C ALA A 23 13.37 -1.49 1.92
N TRP A 24 12.35 -2.18 2.44
CA TRP A 24 12.14 -2.36 3.88
C TRP A 24 12.65 -3.70 4.42
N VAL A 25 13.21 -4.57 3.58
CA VAL A 25 13.70 -5.90 4.01
C VAL A 25 14.80 -5.76 5.06
N GLU A 26 15.66 -4.74 4.95
CA GLU A 26 16.75 -4.50 5.89
C GLU A 26 16.29 -4.18 7.33
N VAL A 27 15.09 -3.64 7.50
CA VAL A 27 14.51 -3.26 8.79
C VAL A 27 13.29 -4.10 9.17
N GLN A 28 13.06 -5.23 8.50
CA GLN A 28 11.85 -6.04 8.68
C GLN A 28 11.66 -6.53 10.12
N ASP A 29 12.76 -6.88 10.81
CA ASP A 29 12.72 -7.37 12.19
C ASP A 29 12.31 -6.25 13.15
N GLU A 30 12.79 -5.02 12.93
CA GLU A 30 12.36 -3.86 13.71
C GLU A 30 10.88 -3.54 13.44
N MET A 31 10.46 -3.60 12.18
CA MET A 31 9.07 -3.36 11.78
C MET A 31 8.11 -4.39 12.38
N ALA A 32 8.53 -5.64 12.53
CA ALA A 32 7.74 -6.68 13.18
C ALA A 32 7.41 -6.35 14.65
N LEU A 33 8.30 -5.63 15.35
CA LEU A 33 8.14 -5.22 16.74
C LEU A 33 7.23 -3.99 16.94
N LYS A 34 7.01 -3.18 15.89
CA LYS A 34 6.16 -1.98 16.02
C LYS A 34 4.71 -2.36 16.32
N PRO A 35 3.99 -1.66 17.22
CA PRO A 35 2.55 -1.90 17.42
C PRO A 35 1.73 -1.45 16.21
N ILE A 36 0.48 -1.92 16.06
CA ILE A 36 -0.41 -1.49 14.95
C ILE A 36 -0.61 0.03 14.92
N SER A 37 -0.69 0.67 16.10
CA SER A 37 -0.79 2.13 16.24
C SER A 37 0.37 2.91 15.60
N HIS A 38 1.54 2.29 15.43
CA HIS A 38 2.65 2.90 14.70
C HIS A 38 2.26 3.16 13.24
N PHE A 39 1.67 2.18 12.56
CA PHE A 39 1.25 2.28 11.16
C PHE A 39 0.08 3.25 11.00
N GLU A 40 -0.88 3.22 11.93
CA GLU A 40 -1.98 4.19 11.96
C GLU A 40 -1.46 5.62 12.04
N ARG A 41 -0.51 5.87 12.95
CA ARG A 41 0.08 7.20 13.12
C ARG A 41 0.92 7.61 11.91
N ALA A 42 1.68 6.69 11.33
CA ALA A 42 2.46 6.94 10.13
C ALA A 42 1.56 7.35 8.95
N VAL A 43 0.44 6.64 8.73
CA VAL A 43 -0.54 7.02 7.68
C VAL A 43 -1.08 8.44 7.93
N GLN A 44 -1.41 8.80 9.18
CA GLN A 44 -1.90 10.14 9.50
C GLN A 44 -0.87 11.23 9.15
N ILE A 45 0.40 11.01 9.49
CA ILE A 45 1.50 11.95 9.18
C ILE A 45 1.60 12.19 7.67
N GLN A 46 1.55 11.12 6.87
CA GLN A 46 1.60 11.21 5.41
C GLN A 46 0.39 11.95 4.82
N PHE A 47 -0.79 11.83 5.42
CA PHE A 47 -1.94 12.67 5.05
C PHE A 47 -1.78 14.14 5.45
N ASP A 48 -1.07 14.43 6.54
CA ASP A 48 -0.74 15.79 6.93
C ASP A 48 0.28 16.42 5.97
N GLU A 49 1.32 15.68 5.58
CA GLU A 49 2.32 16.07 4.58
C GLU A 49 1.70 16.27 3.19
N PHE A 50 0.84 15.34 2.76
CA PHE A 50 0.05 15.44 1.54
C PHE A 50 -0.74 16.76 1.44
N ARG A 51 -1.43 17.14 2.52
CA ARG A 51 -2.18 18.41 2.56
C ARG A 51 -1.24 19.61 2.48
N GLY A 52 -0.08 19.53 3.13
CA GLY A 52 0.96 20.56 3.04
C GLY A 52 1.43 20.78 1.61
N HIS A 53 1.75 19.71 0.89
CA HIS A 53 2.19 19.77 -0.50
C HIS A 53 1.10 20.27 -1.45
N LEU A 54 -0.16 19.85 -1.26
CA LEU A 54 -1.28 20.38 -2.03
C LEU A 54 -1.48 21.88 -1.82
N ALA A 55 -1.40 22.36 -0.58
CA ALA A 55 -1.52 23.78 -0.27
C ALA A 55 -0.39 24.62 -0.91
N ALA A 56 0.79 24.03 -1.07
CA ALA A 56 1.93 24.64 -1.76
C ALA A 56 1.86 24.54 -3.30
N GLY A 57 0.87 23.83 -3.86
CA GLY A 57 0.77 23.58 -5.30
C GLY A 57 1.74 22.53 -5.83
N ASP A 58 2.42 21.79 -4.95
CA ASP A 58 3.39 20.75 -5.32
C ASP A 58 2.68 19.40 -5.49
N ARG A 59 2.11 19.21 -6.68
CA ARG A 59 1.39 17.98 -7.04
C ARG A 59 2.29 16.74 -7.00
N GLU A 60 3.56 16.87 -7.36
CA GLU A 60 4.45 15.71 -7.46
C GLU A 60 4.83 15.21 -6.06
N ALA A 61 5.19 16.11 -5.14
CA ALA A 61 5.42 15.75 -3.76
C ALA A 61 4.16 15.15 -3.12
N ALA A 62 2.99 15.75 -3.32
CA ALA A 62 1.73 15.18 -2.84
C ALA A 62 1.46 13.77 -3.37
N ALA A 63 1.84 13.46 -4.62
CA ALA A 63 1.71 12.11 -5.16
C ALA A 63 2.65 11.10 -4.48
N ARG A 64 3.86 11.52 -4.10
CA ARG A 64 4.82 10.66 -3.36
C ARG A 64 4.28 10.27 -2.00
N GLU A 65 3.66 11.19 -1.26
CA GLU A 65 3.03 10.90 0.04
C GLU A 65 1.96 9.78 -0.08
N MET A 66 1.24 9.70 -1.20
CA MET A 66 0.27 8.61 -1.42
C MET A 66 0.94 7.27 -1.72
N VAL A 67 2.12 7.27 -2.34
CA VAL A 67 2.93 6.06 -2.50
C VAL A 67 3.48 5.62 -1.14
N ASP A 68 3.85 6.56 -0.27
CA ASP A 68 4.30 6.27 1.08
C ASP A 68 3.16 5.73 1.98
N VAL A 69 1.91 6.18 1.79
CA VAL A 69 0.74 5.50 2.40
C VAL A 69 0.63 4.03 1.95
N ILE A 70 0.87 3.74 0.67
CA ILE A 70 0.90 2.35 0.16
C ILE A 70 2.06 1.57 0.81
N SER A 71 3.24 2.20 0.91
CA SER A 71 4.42 1.64 1.59
C SER A 71 4.12 1.23 3.03
N ILE A 72 3.42 2.08 3.79
CA ILE A 72 3.02 1.80 5.17
C ILE A 72 2.00 0.66 5.23
N ALA A 73 1.02 0.64 4.32
CA ALA A 73 0.04 -0.44 4.23
C ALA A 73 0.69 -1.80 3.93
N LEU A 74 1.67 -1.83 3.02
CA LEU A 74 2.46 -3.02 2.72
C LEU A 74 3.25 -3.51 3.94
N ASN A 75 3.89 -2.60 4.68
CA ASN A 75 4.61 -2.98 5.90
C ASN A 75 3.66 -3.46 7.02
N ALA A 76 2.44 -2.92 7.11
CA ALA A 76 1.43 -3.42 8.04
C ALA A 76 1.01 -4.85 7.68
N LEU A 77 0.86 -5.17 6.39
CA LEU A 77 0.61 -6.53 5.92
C LEU A 77 1.78 -7.47 6.22
N ARG A 78 3.03 -7.00 6.02
CA ARG A 78 4.23 -7.75 6.43
C ARG A 78 4.20 -8.10 7.91
N LYS A 79 3.87 -7.14 8.76
CA LYS A 79 3.74 -7.37 10.21
C LYS A 79 2.70 -8.45 10.53
N LEU A 80 1.63 -8.54 9.74
CA LEU A 80 0.61 -9.59 9.87
C LEU A 80 1.04 -10.94 9.29
N GLY A 81 2.27 -11.06 8.79
CA GLY A 81 2.85 -12.29 8.26
C GLY A 81 2.56 -12.54 6.78
N PHE A 82 1.99 -11.57 6.06
CA PHE A 82 1.70 -11.75 4.63
C PHE A 82 2.96 -11.59 3.77
N SER A 83 3.12 -12.50 2.83
CA SER A 83 4.10 -12.44 1.75
C SER A 83 3.60 -11.57 0.57
N PRO A 84 4.50 -11.10 -0.32
CA PRO A 84 4.12 -10.40 -1.55
C PRO A 84 3.08 -11.15 -2.40
N GLU A 85 3.20 -12.47 -2.51
CA GLU A 85 2.27 -13.32 -3.27
C GLU A 85 0.87 -13.31 -2.64
N GLU A 86 0.77 -13.52 -1.33
CA GLU A 86 -0.51 -13.51 -0.61
C GLU A 86 -1.18 -12.14 -0.66
N ILE A 87 -0.40 -11.05 -0.57
CA ILE A 87 -0.92 -9.68 -0.74
C ILE A 87 -1.50 -9.51 -2.14
N SER A 88 -0.77 -9.96 -3.17
CA SER A 88 -1.21 -9.90 -4.57
C SER A 88 -2.52 -10.67 -4.78
N GLU A 89 -2.63 -11.86 -4.19
CA GLU A 89 -3.85 -12.66 -4.23
C GLU A 89 -5.02 -11.98 -3.53
N VAL A 90 -4.82 -11.47 -2.30
CA VAL A 90 -5.84 -10.73 -1.56
C VAL A 90 -6.31 -9.51 -2.37
N ALA A 91 -5.39 -8.74 -2.94
CA ALA A 91 -5.72 -7.57 -3.75
C ALA A 91 -6.54 -7.95 -4.99
N ARG A 92 -6.12 -8.98 -5.74
CA ARG A 92 -6.86 -9.48 -6.92
C ARG A 92 -8.25 -9.98 -6.54
N SER A 93 -8.36 -10.78 -5.50
CA SER A 93 -9.63 -11.32 -5.00
C SER A 93 -10.58 -10.20 -4.59
N ARG A 94 -10.08 -9.21 -3.84
CA ARG A 94 -10.84 -8.03 -3.43
C ARG A 94 -11.33 -7.21 -4.61
N ALA A 95 -10.49 -6.98 -5.60
CA ALA A 95 -10.87 -6.26 -6.81
C ALA A 95 -12.02 -6.99 -7.52
N ALA A 96 -11.83 -8.28 -7.83
CA ALA A 96 -12.79 -9.09 -8.57
C ALA A 96 -14.13 -9.27 -7.85
N GLN A 97 -14.10 -9.55 -6.54
CA GLN A 97 -15.30 -9.93 -5.79
C GLN A 97 -16.06 -8.74 -5.21
N ARG A 98 -15.38 -7.63 -4.91
CA ARG A 98 -15.97 -6.54 -4.12
C ARG A 98 -15.95 -5.18 -4.79
N MET A 99 -15.07 -4.93 -5.77
CA MET A 99 -14.86 -3.58 -6.30
C MET A 99 -15.31 -3.43 -7.75
N VAL A 100 -15.08 -4.44 -8.61
CA VAL A 100 -15.48 -4.41 -10.02
C VAL A 100 -16.99 -4.17 -10.13
N GLY A 101 -17.37 -3.11 -10.85
CA GLY A 101 -18.77 -2.70 -11.05
C GLY A 101 -19.47 -2.10 -9.83
N ARG A 102 -18.79 -2.02 -8.67
CA ARG A 102 -19.39 -1.61 -7.38
C ARG A 102 -18.78 -0.34 -6.77
N GLY A 103 -17.99 0.40 -7.55
CA GLY A 103 -17.30 1.61 -7.07
C GLY A 103 -18.25 2.63 -6.43
N GLN A 104 -19.40 2.89 -7.05
CA GLN A 104 -20.38 3.84 -6.51
C GLN A 104 -20.98 3.35 -5.18
N GLU A 105 -21.32 2.06 -5.06
CA GLU A 105 -21.84 1.51 -3.79
C GLU A 105 -20.82 1.61 -2.65
N ILE A 106 -19.53 1.45 -2.97
CA ILE A 106 -18.45 1.62 -2.00
C ILE A 106 -18.36 3.07 -1.56
N LEU A 107 -18.45 4.03 -2.48
CA LEU A 107 -18.46 5.46 -2.15
C LEU A 107 -19.68 5.82 -1.30
N ASP A 108 -20.87 5.44 -1.74
CA ASP A 108 -22.13 5.62 -1.02
C ASP A 108 -22.06 5.06 0.41
N LYS A 109 -21.39 3.91 0.60
CA LYS A 109 -21.19 3.33 1.93
C LYS A 109 -20.40 4.28 2.84
N TYR A 110 -19.34 4.89 2.33
CA TYR A 110 -18.54 5.84 3.11
C TYR A 110 -19.34 7.09 3.46
N GLU A 111 -20.03 7.68 2.49
CA GLU A 111 -20.85 8.88 2.68
C GLU A 111 -22.03 8.63 3.65
N LYS A 112 -22.77 7.55 3.45
CA LYS A 112 -24.01 7.28 4.22
C LYS A 112 -23.73 6.76 5.62
N ILE A 113 -22.74 5.87 5.78
CA ILE A 113 -22.47 5.21 7.07
C ILE A 113 -21.47 6.01 7.90
N TYR A 114 -20.39 6.47 7.28
CA TYR A 114 -19.28 7.12 7.99
C TYR A 114 -19.33 8.64 7.89
N ARG A 115 -20.21 9.20 7.05
CA ARG A 115 -20.43 10.65 6.89
C ARG A 115 -19.17 11.40 6.51
N ILE A 116 -18.35 10.77 5.67
CA ILE A 116 -17.17 11.35 5.03
C ILE A 116 -17.42 11.58 3.55
#